data_AF-A0A0G1U2Q2-F1
#
_entry.id   AF-A0A0G1U2Q2-F1
#
_cell.length_a   1.000
_cell.length_b   1.000
_cell.length_c   1.000
_cell.angle_alpha   90.00
_cell.angle_beta   90.00
_cell.angle_gamma   90.00
#
_symmetry.space_group_name_H-M   'P 1'
#
loop_
_entity.id
_entity.type
_entity.pdbx_description
1 polymer ?
#
loop_
_entity_poly.entity_id
_entity_poly.type
_entity_poly.pdbx_seq_one_letter_code
_entity_poly.pdbx_strand_id
1 'polypeptide(L)'
;MSIEQNFEGEKPNMARAPKRERPAPELKNPESDEERIRYIKAKVMRLIAGKGAFKEGINPSEKYSMMREGVEEVRAELEKDPRLKSHIQEVEVLLGAVRYIATMPQIIKYKRELKAGNSAITPEIVEEQKKLREDLIEWTDFIKWYVLQNEGNPEYVHTLVSALREAWGNAGFSEDREGLERGIFQELASYKILKTYLKSVRPGSPREDARHAIDFWGETEDGKALVFQTKSSSLFRQAGVFGREDIARLKEEVALRSAGGEDETREVFRDESGNIRETELERITSLEEDMENAKTYAEAKGAKNVEAYLMVVPGSSFKMDQGKFKLSPPKNVIRGLMGIAGGEKKLVM
;
A
#
# COMPACT_ATOMS: atom_id res chain seq x y z
N MET A 1 -48.59 -52.92 30.49
CA MET A 1 -47.26 -52.49 30.00
C MET A 1 -47.41 -52.26 28.50
N SER A 2 -47.61 -51.01 28.12
CA SER A 2 -47.85 -50.61 26.73
C SER A 2 -46.83 -49.52 26.44
N ILE A 3 -45.89 -49.80 25.54
CA ILE A 3 -44.86 -48.85 25.11
C ILE A 3 -45.45 -48.11 23.90
N GLU A 4 -45.69 -46.81 24.06
CA GLU A 4 -46.10 -45.90 23.00
C GLU A 4 -44.93 -45.71 22.01
N GLN A 5 -45.22 -45.93 20.72
CA GLN A 5 -44.31 -45.59 19.62
C GLN A 5 -44.47 -44.09 19.29
N ASN A 6 -43.45 -43.29 19.56
CA ASN A 6 -43.35 -41.93 19.06
C ASN A 6 -42.95 -41.94 17.57
N PHE A 7 -43.89 -41.60 16.70
CA PHE A 7 -43.60 -41.13 15.34
C PHE A 7 -43.27 -39.63 15.42
N GLU A 8 -42.00 -39.26 15.35
CA GLU A 8 -41.60 -37.88 15.05
C GLU A 8 -41.73 -37.65 13.54
N GLY A 9 -42.74 -36.89 13.15
CA GLY A 9 -42.88 -36.39 11.80
C GLY A 9 -41.78 -35.37 11.49
N GLU A 10 -41.02 -35.64 10.43
CA GLU A 10 -40.13 -34.67 9.79
C GLU A 10 -40.94 -33.41 9.43
N LYS A 11 -40.60 -32.28 10.06
CA LYS A 11 -41.14 -30.98 9.65
C LYS A 11 -40.57 -30.65 8.27
N PRO A 12 -41.40 -30.22 7.29
CA PRO A 12 -40.92 -29.85 5.98
C PRO A 12 -39.92 -28.69 6.09
N ASN A 13 -38.76 -28.91 5.49
CA ASN A 13 -37.68 -27.96 5.34
C ASN A 13 -38.22 -26.73 4.59
N MET A 14 -38.60 -25.68 5.32
CA MET A 14 -39.06 -24.43 4.72
C MET A 14 -37.91 -23.85 3.89
N ALA A 15 -38.07 -23.95 2.57
CA ALA A 15 -37.20 -23.33 1.59
C ALA A 15 -36.93 -21.88 2.01
N ARG A 16 -35.64 -21.56 2.24
CA ARG A 16 -35.20 -20.18 2.47
C ARG A 16 -35.74 -19.33 1.32
N ALA A 17 -36.53 -18.32 1.65
CA ALA A 17 -37.01 -17.34 0.67
C ALA A 17 -35.83 -16.84 -0.19
N PRO A 18 -36.01 -16.66 -1.51
CA PRO A 18 -34.95 -16.13 -2.37
C PRO A 18 -34.47 -14.80 -1.79
N LYS A 19 -33.16 -14.67 -1.58
CA LYS A 19 -32.53 -13.41 -1.16
C LYS A 19 -33.01 -12.33 -2.12
N ARG A 20 -33.84 -11.39 -1.65
CA ARG A 20 -34.27 -10.23 -2.44
C ARG A 20 -33.02 -9.59 -3.04
N GLU A 21 -32.98 -9.49 -4.38
CA GLU A 21 -31.93 -8.71 -5.03
C GLU A 21 -31.96 -7.29 -4.46
N ARG A 22 -30.80 -6.82 -3.98
CA ARG A 22 -30.70 -5.44 -3.51
C ARG A 22 -30.99 -4.51 -4.70
N PRO A 23 -31.73 -3.40 -4.49
CA PRO A 23 -32.00 -2.44 -5.55
C PRO A 23 -30.68 -1.94 -6.17
N ALA A 24 -30.74 -1.54 -7.43
CA ALA A 24 -29.58 -0.93 -8.09
C ALA A 24 -29.14 0.31 -7.29
N PRO A 25 -27.83 0.51 -7.09
CA PRO A 25 -27.36 1.75 -6.52
C PRO A 25 -27.77 2.90 -7.45
N GLU A 26 -28.32 3.96 -6.87
CA GLU A 26 -28.71 5.18 -7.56
C GLU A 26 -27.78 6.31 -7.11
N LEU A 27 -27.40 7.16 -8.07
CA LEU A 27 -26.65 8.39 -7.81
C LEU A 27 -27.58 9.58 -8.04
N LYS A 28 -28.04 10.19 -6.94
CA LYS A 28 -28.95 11.34 -6.92
C LYS A 28 -28.16 12.65 -7.00
N ASN A 29 -27.02 12.74 -6.31
CA ASN A 29 -26.12 13.90 -6.40
C ASN A 29 -24.69 13.48 -6.83
N PRO A 30 -24.34 13.63 -8.13
CA PRO A 30 -23.00 13.28 -8.62
C PRO A 30 -21.89 14.19 -8.07
N GLU A 31 -22.23 15.39 -7.62
CA GLU A 31 -21.28 16.36 -7.04
C GLU A 31 -20.95 16.03 -5.57
N SER A 32 -21.71 15.14 -4.93
CA SER A 32 -21.38 14.68 -3.58
C SER A 32 -20.33 13.58 -3.64
N ASP A 33 -19.12 13.91 -3.18
CA ASP A 33 -18.01 12.99 -2.99
C ASP A 33 -18.41 11.70 -2.25
N GLU A 34 -19.17 11.86 -1.17
CA GLU A 34 -19.61 10.74 -0.35
C GLU A 34 -20.63 9.85 -1.08
N GLU A 35 -21.63 10.46 -1.72
CA GLU A 35 -22.65 9.71 -2.46
C GLU A 35 -22.05 8.99 -3.66
N ARG A 36 -21.10 9.63 -4.35
CA ARG A 36 -20.40 9.07 -5.49
C ARG A 36 -19.54 7.86 -5.15
N ILE A 37 -18.71 7.93 -4.10
CA ILE A 37 -17.94 6.73 -3.71
C ILE A 37 -18.88 5.62 -3.28
N ARG A 38 -19.95 5.92 -2.53
CA ARG A 38 -20.94 4.90 -2.14
C ARG A 38 -21.58 4.26 -3.37
N TYR A 39 -21.91 5.06 -4.40
CA TYR A 39 -22.42 4.58 -5.68
C TYR A 39 -21.42 3.63 -6.36
N ILE A 40 -20.18 4.08 -6.58
CA ILE A 40 -19.12 3.28 -7.22
C ILE A 40 -18.89 1.99 -6.45
N LYS A 41 -18.72 2.08 -5.12
CA LYS A 41 -18.57 0.94 -4.22
C LYS A 41 -19.71 -0.05 -4.40
N ALA A 42 -20.95 0.40 -4.27
CA ALA A 42 -22.12 -0.47 -4.37
C ALA A 42 -22.24 -1.13 -5.75
N LYS A 43 -21.90 -0.39 -6.81
CA LYS A 43 -21.93 -0.89 -8.19
C LYS A 43 -20.87 -1.96 -8.43
N VAL A 44 -19.62 -1.68 -8.06
CA VAL A 44 -18.51 -2.64 -8.13
C VAL A 44 -18.86 -3.91 -7.35
N MET A 45 -19.27 -3.78 -6.09
CA MET A 45 -19.62 -4.92 -5.25
C MET A 45 -20.75 -5.76 -5.84
N ARG A 46 -21.77 -5.12 -6.44
CA ARG A 46 -22.87 -5.83 -7.11
C ARG A 46 -22.39 -6.60 -8.32
N LEU A 47 -21.55 -6.01 -9.18
CA LEU A 47 -21.05 -6.67 -10.40
C LEU A 47 -20.12 -7.84 -10.05
N ILE A 48 -19.20 -7.64 -9.10
CA ILE A 48 -18.31 -8.69 -8.60
C ILE A 48 -19.12 -9.86 -8.00
N ALA A 49 -20.16 -9.55 -7.20
CA ALA A 49 -21.05 -10.56 -6.64
C ALA A 49 -21.85 -11.30 -7.73
N GLY A 50 -22.37 -10.57 -8.72
CA GLY A 50 -23.13 -11.12 -9.84
C GLY A 50 -22.32 -12.10 -10.69
N LYS A 51 -21.02 -11.83 -10.86
CA LYS A 51 -20.06 -12.75 -11.50
C LYS A 51 -19.73 -13.97 -10.63
N GLY A 52 -20.04 -13.91 -9.34
CA GLY A 52 -19.85 -15.03 -8.41
C GLY A 52 -18.52 -15.03 -7.67
N ALA A 53 -17.72 -13.96 -7.73
CA ALA A 53 -16.38 -13.94 -7.11
C ALA A 53 -16.38 -14.18 -5.59
N PHE A 54 -17.51 -13.96 -4.92
CA PHE A 54 -17.69 -14.20 -3.48
C PHE A 54 -18.19 -15.62 -3.15
N LYS A 55 -18.37 -16.50 -4.15
CA LYS A 55 -18.73 -17.90 -3.90
C LYS A 55 -17.52 -18.67 -3.37
N GLU A 56 -17.80 -19.62 -2.48
CA GLU A 56 -16.82 -20.57 -1.97
C GLU A 56 -16.41 -21.56 -3.08
N GLY A 57 -15.20 -22.14 -2.97
CA GLY A 57 -14.70 -23.16 -3.89
C GLY A 57 -14.18 -22.66 -5.24
N ILE A 58 -14.32 -21.37 -5.55
CA ILE A 58 -13.68 -20.77 -6.74
C ILE A 58 -12.20 -20.54 -6.46
N ASN A 59 -11.34 -20.94 -7.40
CA ASN A 59 -9.91 -20.74 -7.25
C ASN A 59 -9.52 -19.24 -7.28
N PRO A 60 -8.39 -18.84 -6.67
CA PRO A 60 -8.01 -17.43 -6.56
C PRO A 60 -7.87 -16.69 -7.90
N SER A 61 -7.39 -17.36 -8.95
CA SER A 61 -7.18 -16.75 -10.27
C SER A 61 -8.50 -16.38 -10.95
N GLU A 62 -9.49 -17.28 -10.88
CA GLU A 62 -10.85 -17.04 -11.38
C GLU A 62 -11.53 -15.92 -10.59
N LYS A 63 -11.41 -15.92 -9.25
CA LYS A 63 -11.93 -14.83 -8.42
C LYS A 63 -11.33 -13.49 -8.81
N TYR A 64 -10.02 -13.43 -9.06
CA TYR A 64 -9.36 -12.23 -9.56
C TYR A 64 -9.93 -11.77 -10.90
N SER A 65 -10.08 -12.67 -11.89
CA SER A 65 -10.64 -12.29 -13.20
C SER A 65 -12.03 -11.69 -13.05
N MET A 66 -12.90 -12.33 -12.26
CA MET A 66 -14.25 -11.83 -11.99
C MET A 66 -14.25 -10.48 -11.28
N MET A 67 -13.33 -10.27 -10.33
CA MET A 67 -13.16 -8.98 -9.66
C MET A 67 -12.73 -7.90 -10.63
N ARG A 68 -11.69 -8.17 -11.43
CA ARG A 68 -11.16 -7.23 -12.43
C ARG A 68 -12.23 -6.82 -13.43
N GLU A 69 -12.91 -7.80 -14.04
CA GLU A 69 -13.99 -7.54 -15.00
C GLU A 69 -15.12 -6.71 -14.37
N GLY A 70 -15.51 -7.02 -13.12
CA GLY A 70 -16.54 -6.26 -12.42
C GLY A 70 -16.18 -4.80 -12.22
N VAL A 71 -14.90 -4.50 -11.97
CA VAL A 71 -14.41 -3.11 -11.84
C VAL A 71 -14.25 -2.44 -13.21
N GLU A 72 -13.76 -3.16 -14.22
CA GLU A 72 -13.64 -2.66 -15.61
C GLU A 72 -15.00 -2.31 -16.23
N GLU A 73 -16.05 -3.06 -15.92
CA GLU A 73 -17.42 -2.73 -16.33
C GLU A 73 -17.90 -1.41 -15.73
N VAL A 74 -17.60 -1.14 -14.44
CA VAL A 74 -17.90 0.17 -13.83
C VAL A 74 -17.11 1.28 -14.51
N ARG A 75 -15.83 1.05 -14.80
CA ARG A 75 -14.98 2.03 -15.52
C ARG A 75 -15.60 2.41 -16.86
N ALA A 76 -15.99 1.41 -17.66
CA ALA A 76 -16.60 1.61 -18.97
C ALA A 76 -17.96 2.31 -18.89
N GLU A 77 -18.70 2.14 -17.80
CA GLU A 77 -19.94 2.89 -17.52
C GLU A 77 -19.65 4.36 -17.21
N LEU A 78 -18.69 4.64 -16.31
CA LEU A 78 -18.32 6.02 -15.97
C LEU A 78 -17.74 6.78 -17.16
N GLU A 79 -17.01 6.11 -18.05
CA GLU A 79 -16.49 6.72 -19.29
C GLU A 79 -17.61 7.21 -20.23
N LYS A 80 -18.81 6.62 -20.13
CA LYS A 80 -19.98 6.98 -20.95
C LYS A 80 -20.82 8.12 -20.36
N ASP A 81 -20.70 8.41 -19.06
CA ASP A 81 -21.38 9.57 -18.43
C ASP A 81 -20.39 10.75 -18.31
N PRO A 82 -20.55 11.85 -19.07
CA PRO A 82 -19.67 13.01 -19.01
C PRO A 82 -19.51 13.61 -17.61
N ARG A 83 -20.52 13.48 -16.75
CA ARG A 83 -20.49 14.00 -15.36
C ARG A 83 -19.66 13.13 -14.44
N LEU A 84 -19.46 11.86 -14.78
CA LEU A 84 -18.73 10.91 -13.94
C LEU A 84 -17.32 10.60 -14.44
N LYS A 85 -16.98 11.08 -15.63
CA LYS A 85 -15.67 10.85 -16.28
C LYS A 85 -14.49 11.35 -15.44
N SER A 86 -14.66 12.45 -14.70
CA SER A 86 -13.67 12.98 -13.75
C SER A 86 -13.35 12.01 -12.60
N HIS A 87 -14.21 11.03 -12.35
CA HIS A 87 -14.13 10.12 -11.21
C HIS A 87 -13.62 8.73 -11.57
N ILE A 88 -13.14 8.54 -12.81
CA ILE A 88 -12.47 7.31 -13.26
C ILE A 88 -11.29 6.95 -12.35
N GLN A 89 -10.61 7.95 -11.77
CA GLN A 89 -9.50 7.70 -10.86
C GLN A 89 -9.89 6.89 -9.63
N GLU A 90 -11.13 7.02 -9.12
CA GLU A 90 -11.66 6.23 -8.00
C GLU A 90 -11.73 4.75 -8.39
N VAL A 91 -12.15 4.48 -9.63
CA VAL A 91 -12.21 3.12 -10.19
C VAL A 91 -10.81 2.59 -10.50
N GLU A 92 -9.88 3.43 -10.97
CA GLU A 92 -8.47 3.06 -11.15
C GLU A 92 -7.79 2.69 -9.84
N VAL A 93 -8.13 3.35 -8.74
CA VAL A 93 -7.66 2.95 -7.40
C VAL A 93 -8.14 1.53 -7.08
N LEU A 94 -9.42 1.23 -7.29
CA LEU A 94 -9.97 -0.12 -7.08
C LEU A 94 -9.30 -1.15 -8.02
N LEU A 95 -9.04 -0.81 -9.28
CA LEU A 95 -8.34 -1.67 -10.23
C LEU A 95 -6.90 -1.95 -9.80
N GLY A 96 -6.13 -0.92 -9.46
CA GLY A 96 -4.76 -1.07 -8.98
C GLY A 96 -4.70 -1.98 -7.74
N ALA A 97 -5.69 -1.85 -6.87
CA ALA A 97 -5.88 -2.68 -5.70
C ALA A 97 -6.15 -4.17 -6.04
N VAL A 98 -7.03 -4.43 -7.01
CA VAL A 98 -7.30 -5.79 -7.49
C VAL A 98 -6.05 -6.40 -8.16
N ARG A 99 -5.31 -5.61 -8.93
CA ARG A 99 -4.05 -6.04 -9.57
C ARG A 99 -2.96 -6.35 -8.53
N TYR A 100 -2.84 -5.54 -7.48
CA TYR A 100 -1.89 -5.77 -6.39
C TYR A 100 -2.06 -7.16 -5.77
N ILE A 101 -3.30 -7.55 -5.45
CA ILE A 101 -3.59 -8.83 -4.80
C ILE A 101 -3.26 -10.02 -5.70
N ALA A 102 -3.53 -9.94 -6.99
CA ALA A 102 -3.21 -11.04 -7.90
C ALA A 102 -1.70 -11.19 -8.15
N THR A 103 -0.99 -10.06 -8.15
CA THR A 103 0.41 -9.99 -8.55
C THR A 103 1.37 -10.26 -7.39
N MET A 104 1.06 -9.75 -6.19
CA MET A 104 1.97 -9.84 -5.04
C MET A 104 2.34 -11.30 -4.66
N PRO A 105 1.40 -12.26 -4.60
CA PRO A 105 1.74 -13.66 -4.33
C PRO A 105 2.67 -14.28 -5.37
N GLN A 106 2.52 -13.89 -6.65
CA GLN A 106 3.36 -14.38 -7.75
C GLN A 106 4.80 -13.89 -7.59
N ILE A 107 4.98 -12.59 -7.29
CA ILE A 107 6.30 -12.00 -7.03
C ILE A 107 6.96 -12.65 -5.81
N ILE A 108 6.20 -12.90 -4.73
CA ILE A 108 6.72 -13.58 -3.54
C ILE A 108 7.16 -15.00 -3.87
N LYS A 109 6.33 -15.76 -4.60
CA LYS A 109 6.64 -17.13 -5.03
C LYS A 109 7.91 -17.16 -5.89
N TYR A 110 7.99 -16.30 -6.90
CA TYR A 110 9.18 -16.19 -7.75
C TYR A 110 10.45 -15.87 -6.94
N LYS A 111 10.38 -14.90 -6.02
CA LYS A 111 11.51 -14.57 -5.12
C LYS A 111 11.99 -15.76 -4.30
N ARG A 112 11.07 -16.65 -3.88
CA ARG A 112 11.40 -17.88 -3.13
C ARG A 112 12.07 -18.90 -4.05
N GLU A 113 11.53 -19.14 -5.24
CA GLU A 113 12.07 -20.09 -6.22
C GLU A 113 13.47 -19.69 -6.73
N LEU A 114 13.68 -18.39 -6.96
CA LEU A 114 14.99 -17.85 -7.37
C LEU A 114 16.07 -18.14 -6.32
N LYS A 115 15.74 -17.99 -5.04
CA LYS A 115 16.68 -18.28 -3.94
C LYS A 115 16.93 -19.76 -3.74
N ALA A 116 15.95 -20.60 -4.02
CA ALA A 116 16.11 -22.04 -4.01
C ALA A 116 16.97 -22.56 -5.18
N GLY A 117 17.45 -21.68 -6.07
CA GLY A 117 18.24 -22.06 -7.24
C GLY A 117 17.42 -22.87 -8.24
N ASN A 118 16.11 -22.60 -8.34
CA ASN A 118 15.22 -23.35 -9.24
C ASN A 118 15.72 -23.21 -10.70
N SER A 119 16.18 -24.32 -11.27
CA SER A 119 16.74 -24.38 -12.63
C SER A 119 15.70 -24.09 -13.72
N ALA A 120 14.41 -24.07 -13.39
CA ALA A 120 13.35 -23.68 -14.31
C ALA A 120 13.25 -22.16 -14.52
N ILE A 121 13.99 -21.33 -13.76
CA ILE A 121 13.98 -19.88 -13.94
C ILE A 121 14.89 -19.50 -15.11
N THR A 122 14.25 -19.17 -16.24
CA THR A 122 14.93 -18.69 -17.44
C THR A 122 15.12 -17.16 -17.42
N PRO A 123 15.99 -16.61 -18.28
CA PRO A 123 16.12 -15.15 -18.45
C PRO A 123 14.79 -14.46 -18.79
N GLU A 124 13.92 -15.12 -19.56
CA GLU A 124 12.59 -14.58 -19.91
C GLU A 124 11.71 -14.45 -18.67
N ILE A 125 11.69 -15.45 -17.80
CA ILE A 125 10.96 -15.40 -16.52
C ILE A 125 11.51 -14.28 -15.63
N VAL A 126 12.83 -14.08 -15.62
CA VAL A 126 13.44 -12.97 -14.87
C VAL A 126 12.92 -11.62 -15.38
N GLU A 127 12.83 -11.44 -16.69
CA GLU A 127 12.37 -10.18 -17.30
C GLU A 127 10.87 -9.95 -17.09
N GLU A 128 10.05 -10.99 -17.23
CA GLU A 128 8.62 -10.93 -16.89
C GLU A 128 8.41 -10.51 -15.43
N GLN A 129 9.22 -11.03 -14.51
CA GLN A 129 9.12 -10.71 -13.09
C GLN A 129 9.62 -9.30 -12.75
N LYS A 130 10.59 -8.76 -13.50
CA LYS A 130 10.97 -7.35 -13.38
C LYS A 130 9.81 -6.45 -13.81
N LYS A 131 9.24 -6.69 -14.99
CA LYS A 131 8.09 -5.94 -15.49
C LYS A 131 6.91 -5.99 -14.53
N LEU A 132 6.61 -7.18 -14.00
CA LEU A 132 5.53 -7.37 -13.04
C LEU A 132 5.76 -6.59 -11.73
N ARG A 133 7.02 -6.45 -11.28
CA ARG A 133 7.37 -5.61 -10.13
C ARG A 133 7.23 -4.13 -10.44
N GLU A 134 7.65 -3.68 -11.61
CA GLU A 134 7.47 -2.29 -12.04
C GLU A 134 5.98 -1.93 -12.09
N ASP A 135 5.17 -2.78 -12.73
CA ASP A 135 3.72 -2.63 -12.77
C ASP A 135 3.12 -2.56 -11.35
N LEU A 136 3.56 -3.44 -10.45
CA LEU A 136 3.11 -3.44 -9.06
C LEU A 136 3.45 -2.11 -8.36
N ILE A 137 4.69 -1.63 -8.50
CA ILE A 137 5.14 -0.36 -7.94
C ILE A 137 4.22 0.77 -8.42
N GLU A 138 4.02 0.87 -9.74
CA GLU A 138 3.16 1.90 -10.33
C GLU A 138 1.72 1.86 -9.80
N TRP A 139 1.11 0.68 -9.69
CA TRP A 139 -0.25 0.55 -9.16
C TRP A 139 -0.31 0.95 -7.68
N THR A 140 0.65 0.51 -6.87
CA THR A 140 0.67 0.85 -5.45
C THR A 140 0.88 2.34 -5.23
N ASP A 141 1.80 2.96 -5.95
CA ASP A 141 2.10 4.39 -5.77
C ASP A 141 0.98 5.26 -6.33
N PHE A 142 0.28 4.83 -7.38
CA PHE A 142 -0.94 5.51 -7.81
C PHE A 142 -2.01 5.53 -6.71
N ILE A 143 -2.26 4.40 -6.04
CA ILE A 143 -3.25 4.31 -4.95
C ILE A 143 -2.87 5.26 -3.81
N LYS A 144 -1.61 5.21 -3.36
CA LYS A 144 -1.12 6.04 -2.26
C LYS A 144 -1.14 7.52 -2.63
N TRP A 145 -0.64 7.88 -3.81
CA TRP A 145 -0.70 9.23 -4.35
C TRP A 145 -2.14 9.76 -4.36
N TYR A 146 -3.09 8.97 -4.86
CA TYR A 146 -4.50 9.36 -4.91
C TYR A 146 -5.09 9.62 -3.51
N VAL A 147 -4.76 8.75 -2.54
CA VAL A 147 -5.16 8.97 -1.14
C VAL A 147 -4.55 10.25 -0.58
N LEU A 148 -3.29 10.54 -0.88
CA LEU A 148 -2.60 11.75 -0.41
C LEU A 148 -3.18 13.03 -1.00
N GLN A 149 -3.56 13.03 -2.29
CA GLN A 149 -4.24 14.17 -2.92
C GLN A 149 -5.58 14.50 -2.23
N ASN A 150 -6.22 13.51 -1.63
CA ASN A 150 -7.53 13.63 -0.99
C ASN A 150 -7.45 13.66 0.55
N GLU A 151 -6.26 13.83 1.13
CA GLU A 151 -6.06 13.77 2.60
C GLU A 151 -6.84 14.85 3.38
N GLY A 152 -7.17 15.96 2.72
CA GLY A 152 -8.00 17.04 3.27
C GLY A 152 -9.47 16.65 3.47
N ASN A 153 -9.90 15.50 2.93
CA ASN A 153 -11.23 14.93 3.13
C ASN A 153 -11.13 13.53 3.80
N PRO A 154 -11.03 13.46 5.14
CA PRO A 154 -10.82 12.19 5.85
C PRO A 154 -11.95 11.18 5.66
N GLU A 155 -13.20 11.64 5.56
CA GLU A 155 -14.37 10.78 5.33
C GLU A 155 -14.33 10.11 3.96
N TYR A 156 -13.92 10.87 2.94
CA TYR A 156 -13.67 10.37 1.59
C TYR A 156 -12.60 9.26 1.59
N VAL A 157 -11.41 9.55 2.15
CA VAL A 157 -10.30 8.59 2.21
C VAL A 157 -10.72 7.32 2.96
N HIS A 158 -11.43 7.46 4.08
CA HIS A 158 -11.93 6.33 4.82
C HIS A 158 -12.94 5.50 4.04
N THR A 159 -13.86 6.13 3.31
CA THR A 159 -14.86 5.44 2.50
C THR A 159 -14.20 4.67 1.36
N LEU A 160 -13.21 5.27 0.68
CA LEU A 160 -12.42 4.62 -0.36
C LEU A 160 -11.65 3.39 0.17
N VAL A 161 -10.91 3.54 1.27
CA VAL A 161 -10.17 2.43 1.88
C VAL A 161 -11.10 1.35 2.44
N SER A 162 -12.28 1.74 2.95
CA SER A 162 -13.30 0.78 3.38
C SER A 162 -13.92 0.00 2.23
N ALA A 163 -14.07 0.63 1.05
CA ALA A 163 -14.54 -0.06 -0.16
C ALA A 163 -13.55 -1.16 -0.58
N LEU A 164 -12.26 -0.83 -0.58
CA LEU A 164 -11.17 -1.78 -0.81
C LEU A 164 -11.24 -2.96 0.17
N ARG A 165 -11.26 -2.64 1.48
CA ARG A 165 -11.36 -3.64 2.56
C ARG A 165 -12.53 -4.60 2.40
N GLU A 166 -13.72 -4.09 2.07
CA GLU A 166 -14.92 -4.90 1.93
C GLU A 166 -14.88 -5.79 0.68
N ALA A 167 -14.45 -5.25 -0.45
CA ALA A 167 -14.31 -6.00 -1.70
C ALA A 167 -13.37 -7.20 -1.53
N TRP A 168 -12.26 -6.98 -0.84
CA TRP A 168 -11.24 -8.00 -0.61
C TRP A 168 -11.63 -9.02 0.45
N GLY A 169 -12.20 -8.55 1.57
CA GLY A 169 -12.68 -9.43 2.63
C GLY A 169 -13.69 -10.45 2.11
N ASN A 170 -14.64 -9.99 1.30
CA ASN A 170 -15.66 -10.85 0.71
C ASN A 170 -15.11 -11.80 -0.38
N ALA A 171 -14.01 -11.44 -1.04
CA ALA A 171 -13.36 -12.31 -2.03
C ALA A 171 -12.44 -13.37 -1.39
N GLY A 172 -12.11 -13.22 -0.10
CA GLY A 172 -11.23 -14.13 0.63
C GLY A 172 -9.75 -13.73 0.61
N PHE A 173 -9.44 -12.46 0.28
CA PHE A 173 -8.07 -11.93 0.21
C PHE A 173 -7.74 -11.03 1.42
N SER A 174 -8.24 -11.41 2.61
CA SER A 174 -8.14 -10.58 3.81
C SER A 174 -6.71 -10.41 4.33
N GLU A 175 -5.83 -11.39 4.09
CA GLU A 175 -4.43 -11.37 4.54
C GLU A 175 -3.54 -10.58 3.55
N ASP A 176 -3.81 -10.69 2.25
CA ASP A 176 -3.03 -10.02 1.19
C ASP A 176 -3.16 -8.48 1.23
N ARG A 177 -4.25 -7.94 1.77
CA ARG A 177 -4.52 -6.49 1.80
C ARG A 177 -3.70 -5.73 2.84
N GLU A 178 -3.24 -6.39 3.90
CA GLU A 178 -2.65 -5.69 5.05
C GLU A 178 -1.38 -4.93 4.67
N GLY A 179 -0.59 -5.48 3.74
CA GLY A 179 0.60 -4.82 3.21
C GLY A 179 0.29 -3.49 2.51
N LEU A 180 -0.75 -3.47 1.68
CA LEU A 180 -1.18 -2.28 0.95
C LEU A 180 -1.80 -1.24 1.89
N GLU A 181 -2.73 -1.63 2.78
CA GLU A 181 -3.32 -0.71 3.75
C GLU A 181 -2.25 -0.07 4.67
N ARG A 182 -1.29 -0.88 5.14
CA ARG A 182 -0.16 -0.38 5.94
C ARG A 182 0.68 0.64 5.16
N GLY A 183 0.94 0.39 3.88
CA GLY A 183 1.66 1.32 3.00
C GLY A 183 0.92 2.65 2.82
N ILE A 184 -0.38 2.60 2.51
CA ILE A 184 -1.23 3.78 2.37
C ILE A 184 -1.21 4.63 3.65
N PHE A 185 -1.45 4.01 4.80
CA PHE A 185 -1.51 4.74 6.06
C PHE A 185 -0.15 5.27 6.52
N GLN A 186 0.93 4.54 6.19
CA GLN A 186 2.27 5.02 6.47
C GLN A 186 2.62 6.25 5.65
N GLU A 187 2.32 6.27 4.35
CA GLU A 187 2.58 7.46 3.53
C GLU A 187 1.70 8.64 3.96
N LEU A 188 0.43 8.39 4.31
CA LEU A 188 -0.44 9.42 4.89
C LEU A 188 0.13 9.99 6.20
N ALA A 189 0.67 9.13 7.07
CA ALA A 189 1.37 9.57 8.29
C ALA A 189 2.58 10.43 7.95
N SER A 190 3.45 9.94 7.08
CA SER A 190 4.67 10.65 6.66
C SER A 190 4.34 12.01 6.07
N TYR A 191 3.36 12.09 5.17
CA TYR A 191 2.93 13.33 4.54
C TYR A 191 2.47 14.37 5.57
N LYS A 192 1.62 13.99 6.52
CA LYS A 192 1.14 14.89 7.58
C LYS A 192 2.26 15.37 8.49
N ILE A 193 3.21 14.49 8.84
CA ILE A 193 4.40 14.88 9.59
C ILE A 193 5.23 15.88 8.79
N LEU A 194 5.60 15.55 7.55
CA LEU A 194 6.46 16.39 6.70
C LEU A 194 5.87 17.79 6.51
N LYS A 195 4.55 17.90 6.24
CA LYS A 195 3.84 19.19 6.10
C LYS A 195 3.90 20.08 7.33
N THR A 196 4.14 19.51 8.51
CA THR A 196 4.24 20.27 9.76
C THR A 196 5.60 20.99 9.85
N TYR A 197 6.66 20.41 9.29
CA TYR A 197 8.03 20.91 9.47
C TYR A 197 8.56 21.65 8.24
N LEU A 198 8.21 21.19 7.05
CA LEU A 198 8.72 21.72 5.80
C LEU A 198 7.86 22.88 5.28
N LYS A 199 8.45 23.76 4.47
CA LYS A 199 7.78 24.90 3.84
C LYS A 199 6.77 24.42 2.80
N SER A 200 7.17 23.44 1.99
CA SER A 200 6.29 22.80 1.02
C SER A 200 6.57 21.30 0.98
N VAL A 201 5.51 20.51 0.74
CA VAL A 201 5.60 19.05 0.58
C VAL A 201 4.62 18.61 -0.49
N ARG A 202 5.12 17.86 -1.48
CA ARG A 202 4.29 17.21 -2.50
C ARG A 202 4.60 15.72 -2.56
N PRO A 203 3.59 14.86 -2.75
CA PRO A 203 3.86 13.45 -3.03
C PRO A 203 4.59 13.30 -4.37
N GLY A 204 5.38 12.25 -4.49
CA GLY A 204 6.01 11.83 -5.73
C GLY A 204 4.96 11.51 -6.79
N SER A 205 5.26 11.82 -8.05
CA SER A 205 4.45 11.40 -9.18
C SER A 205 4.45 9.89 -9.29
N PRO A 206 3.27 9.26 -9.45
CA PRO A 206 3.21 7.86 -9.84
C PRO A 206 4.07 7.63 -11.09
N ARG A 207 4.72 6.46 -11.16
CA ARG A 207 5.65 6.04 -12.23
C ARG A 207 6.99 6.75 -12.24
N GLU A 208 7.02 8.06 -12.51
CA GLU A 208 8.28 8.78 -12.70
C GLU A 208 9.11 8.78 -11.42
N ASP A 209 8.58 9.32 -10.33
CA ASP A 209 9.30 9.44 -9.06
C ASP A 209 9.43 8.08 -8.36
N ALA A 210 8.40 7.23 -8.51
CA ALA A 210 8.35 5.86 -7.99
C ALA A 210 9.54 4.98 -8.43
N ARG A 211 9.93 5.07 -9.71
CA ARG A 211 11.08 4.31 -10.27
C ARG A 211 12.42 4.77 -9.70
N HIS A 212 12.45 5.94 -9.08
CA HIS A 212 13.63 6.51 -8.44
C HIS A 212 13.50 6.52 -6.91
N ALA A 213 12.58 5.73 -6.35
CA ALA A 213 12.38 5.57 -4.91
C ALA A 213 12.04 6.88 -4.16
N ILE A 214 11.39 7.83 -4.85
CA ILE A 214 10.96 9.10 -4.26
C ILE A 214 9.47 9.02 -3.92
N ASP A 215 9.16 8.97 -2.62
CA ASP A 215 7.78 9.03 -2.13
C ASP A 215 7.30 10.47 -1.96
N PHE A 216 8.19 11.36 -1.51
CA PHE A 216 7.88 12.78 -1.30
C PHE A 216 9.00 13.70 -1.73
N TRP A 217 8.59 14.87 -2.22
CA TRP A 217 9.44 16.04 -2.37
C TRP A 217 9.12 17.04 -1.27
N GLY A 218 10.15 17.65 -0.72
CA GLY A 218 10.06 18.67 0.30
C GLY A 218 10.92 19.89 -0.02
N GLU A 219 10.56 21.03 0.56
CA GLU A 219 11.36 22.24 0.55
C GLU A 219 11.46 22.79 1.97
N THR A 220 12.66 23.19 2.39
CA THR A 220 12.88 23.91 3.65
C THR A 220 12.61 25.41 3.49
N GLU A 221 12.62 26.16 4.59
CA GLU A 221 12.42 27.62 4.56
C GLU A 221 13.54 28.35 3.79
N ASP A 222 14.78 27.85 3.88
CA ASP A 222 15.95 28.36 3.16
C ASP A 222 16.03 27.89 1.69
N GLY A 223 15.00 27.18 1.21
CA GLY A 223 14.87 26.80 -0.20
C GLY A 223 15.67 25.57 -0.62
N LYS A 224 16.11 24.75 0.33
CA LYS A 224 16.77 23.48 0.06
C LYS A 224 15.76 22.43 -0.38
N ALA A 225 16.06 21.74 -1.48
CA ALA A 225 15.23 20.67 -1.99
C ALA A 225 15.54 19.36 -1.26
N LEU A 226 14.49 18.66 -0.84
CA LEU A 226 14.57 17.39 -0.12
C LEU A 226 13.78 16.33 -0.88
N VAL A 227 14.30 15.11 -0.93
CA VAL A 227 13.55 13.93 -1.38
C VAL A 227 13.52 12.89 -0.28
N PHE A 228 12.35 12.29 -0.08
CA PHE A 228 12.13 11.31 0.96
C PHE A 228 11.66 9.98 0.36
N GLN A 229 12.35 8.91 0.75
CA GLN A 229 11.80 7.56 0.75
C GLN A 229 11.24 7.27 2.13
N THR A 230 10.10 6.59 2.23
CA THR A 230 9.42 6.35 3.48
C THR A 230 9.13 4.87 3.70
N LYS A 231 9.21 4.42 4.95
CA LYS A 231 8.98 3.01 5.31
C LYS A 231 8.19 2.90 6.62
N SER A 232 7.36 1.85 6.70
CA SER A 232 6.58 1.48 7.90
C SER A 232 7.33 0.61 8.90
N SER A 233 8.51 0.12 8.52
CA SER A 233 9.38 -0.67 9.37
C SER A 233 10.83 -0.36 9.03
N SER A 234 11.67 -0.52 10.05
CA SER A 234 13.07 -0.15 10.02
C SER A 234 13.93 -1.40 9.98
N LEU A 235 14.96 -1.42 9.14
CA LEU A 235 16.14 -2.26 9.37
C LEU A 235 16.85 -1.86 10.66
N PHE A 236 16.82 -0.56 10.95
CA PHE A 236 17.49 0.10 12.06
C PHE A 236 16.85 -0.21 13.43
N ARG A 237 15.81 -1.07 13.47
CA ARG A 237 14.90 -1.34 14.61
C ARG A 237 14.40 -0.09 15.36
N GLN A 238 14.48 1.09 14.74
CA GLN A 238 14.09 2.36 15.32
C GLN A 238 13.43 3.27 14.28
N ALA A 239 12.54 4.14 14.75
CA ALA A 239 11.98 5.23 13.97
C ALA A 239 12.98 6.38 13.86
N GLY A 240 12.95 7.11 12.75
CA GLY A 240 13.84 8.25 12.55
C GLY A 240 13.81 8.80 11.13
N VAL A 241 14.62 9.83 10.90
CA VAL A 241 14.96 10.34 9.58
C VAL A 241 16.47 10.18 9.43
N PHE A 242 16.89 9.49 8.37
CA PHE A 242 18.27 9.06 8.15
C PHE A 242 18.77 9.67 6.86
N GLY A 243 19.86 10.43 6.94
CA GLY A 243 20.57 10.96 5.78
C GLY A 243 21.60 9.95 5.26
N ARG A 244 22.27 10.30 4.17
CA ARG A 244 23.32 9.46 3.56
C ARG A 244 24.41 9.02 4.54
N GLU A 245 24.87 9.93 5.41
CA GLU A 245 25.89 9.62 6.42
C GLU A 245 25.41 8.60 7.46
N ASP A 246 24.13 8.62 7.81
CA ASP A 246 23.54 7.65 8.74
C ASP A 246 23.46 6.25 8.12
N ILE A 247 23.10 6.18 6.83
CA ILE A 247 23.06 4.93 6.08
C ILE A 247 24.46 4.33 5.90
N ALA A 248 25.44 5.17 5.54
CA ALA A 248 26.83 4.74 5.37
C ALA A 248 27.41 4.19 6.68
N ARG A 249 27.19 4.89 7.79
CA ARG A 249 27.60 4.44 9.13
C ARG A 249 26.96 3.10 9.49
N LEU A 250 25.67 2.92 9.23
CA LEU A 250 25.01 1.64 9.51
C LEU A 250 25.61 0.51 8.66
N LYS A 251 25.90 0.77 7.38
CA LYS A 251 26.53 -0.20 6.50
C LYS A 251 27.87 -0.68 7.07
N GLU A 252 28.68 0.25 7.57
CA GLU A 252 29.95 -0.07 8.24
C GLU A 252 29.74 -0.88 9.52
N GLU A 253 28.81 -0.47 10.39
CA GLU A 253 28.50 -1.20 11.63
C GLU A 253 28.07 -2.65 11.35
N VAL A 254 27.20 -2.86 10.37
CA VAL A 254 26.71 -4.19 9.98
C VAL A 254 27.81 -5.02 9.31
N ALA A 255 28.66 -4.41 8.50
CA ALA A 255 29.81 -5.07 7.89
C ALA A 255 30.84 -5.51 8.95
N LEU A 256 31.13 -4.67 9.95
CA LEU A 256 32.07 -4.97 11.04
C LEU A 256 31.56 -6.10 11.93
N ARG A 257 30.26 -6.09 12.30
CA ARG A 257 29.63 -7.22 13.03
C ARG A 257 29.73 -8.52 12.24
N SER A 258 29.57 -8.44 10.92
CA SER A 258 29.66 -9.59 10.02
C SER A 258 31.09 -10.15 9.89
N ALA A 259 32.12 -9.33 10.07
CA ALA A 259 33.52 -9.72 9.99
C ALA A 259 34.10 -10.20 11.33
N GLY A 260 33.55 -9.76 12.47
CA GLY A 260 34.04 -10.04 13.81
C GLY A 260 33.66 -11.41 14.40
N GLY A 261 32.90 -12.25 13.69
CA GLY A 261 32.57 -13.60 14.15
C GLY A 261 31.53 -13.68 15.29
N GLU A 262 30.95 -12.55 15.73
CA GLU A 262 29.78 -12.51 16.63
C GLU A 262 28.50 -12.84 15.83
N ASP A 263 28.40 -14.08 15.35
CA ASP A 263 27.37 -14.58 14.43
C ASP A 263 26.09 -15.07 15.15
N GLU A 264 25.83 -14.62 16.38
CA GLU A 264 24.61 -15.00 17.11
C GLU A 264 23.43 -14.05 16.86
N THR A 265 23.67 -12.89 16.23
CA THR A 265 22.64 -11.86 16.02
C THR A 265 22.52 -11.37 14.58
N ARG A 266 23.04 -12.11 13.59
CA ARG A 266 22.64 -11.85 12.19
C ARG A 266 21.12 -11.95 12.12
N GLU A 267 20.44 -10.81 12.01
CA GLU A 267 19.03 -10.77 11.65
C GLU A 267 18.93 -11.14 10.19
N VAL A 268 19.02 -12.44 9.97
CA VAL A 268 18.59 -13.09 8.76
C VAL A 268 17.07 -12.93 8.74
N PHE A 269 16.57 -12.11 7.84
CA PHE A 269 15.13 -12.05 7.61
C PHE A 269 14.71 -13.39 7.02
N ARG A 270 14.12 -14.26 7.83
CA ARG A 270 13.67 -15.58 7.38
C ARG A 270 12.26 -15.48 6.82
N ASP A 271 11.95 -16.30 5.83
CA ASP A 271 10.55 -16.53 5.48
C ASP A 271 9.87 -17.46 6.48
N GLU A 272 8.56 -17.68 6.32
CA GLU A 272 7.75 -18.59 7.17
C GLU A 272 8.28 -20.03 7.17
N SER A 273 9.13 -20.39 6.18
CA SER A 273 9.78 -21.69 6.05
C SER A 273 11.18 -21.72 6.67
N GLY A 274 11.64 -20.63 7.30
CA GLY A 274 12.95 -20.54 7.97
C GLY A 274 14.13 -20.22 7.05
N ASN A 275 13.91 -19.99 5.76
CA ASN A 275 14.96 -19.73 4.78
C ASN A 275 15.41 -18.27 4.81
N ILE A 276 16.72 -18.04 4.62
CA ILE A 276 17.31 -16.70 4.52
C ILE A 276 16.71 -15.95 3.33
N ARG A 277 15.95 -14.87 3.56
CA ARG A 277 15.47 -13.98 2.49
C ARG A 277 16.57 -13.02 2.06
N GLU A 278 17.19 -12.30 2.97
CA GLU A 278 18.13 -11.24 2.62
C GLU A 278 18.98 -10.95 3.84
N THR A 279 20.23 -10.59 3.62
CA THR A 279 21.09 -10.10 4.69
C THR A 279 20.75 -8.64 5.00
N GLU A 280 21.00 -8.22 6.22
CA GLU A 280 20.86 -6.82 6.62
C GLU A 280 21.73 -5.90 5.75
N LEU A 281 22.92 -6.37 5.37
CA LEU A 281 23.88 -5.62 4.53
C LEU A 281 23.38 -5.38 3.10
N GLU A 282 22.78 -6.39 2.45
CA GLU A 282 22.19 -6.24 1.11
C GLU A 282 21.06 -5.19 1.12
N ARG A 283 20.21 -5.22 2.16
CA ARG A 283 19.11 -4.24 2.29
C ARG A 283 19.61 -2.82 2.50
N ILE A 284 20.64 -2.63 3.32
CA ILE A 284 21.25 -1.30 3.54
C ILE A 284 21.89 -0.80 2.25
N THR A 285 22.58 -1.67 1.51
CA THR A 285 23.20 -1.33 0.23
C THR A 285 22.15 -0.89 -0.78
N SER A 286 21.04 -1.62 -0.91
CA SER A 286 19.92 -1.22 -1.78
C SER A 286 19.31 0.12 -1.36
N LEU A 287 19.20 0.42 -0.07
CA LEU A 287 18.69 1.72 0.40
C LEU A 287 19.64 2.87 0.06
N GLU A 288 20.96 2.64 0.19
CA GLU A 288 21.97 3.63 -0.20
C GLU A 288 21.90 3.94 -1.70
N GLU A 289 21.78 2.90 -2.54
CA GLU A 289 21.60 3.04 -3.98
C GLU A 289 20.30 3.77 -4.33
N ASP A 290 19.17 3.41 -3.70
CA ASP A 290 17.88 4.08 -3.88
C ASP A 290 18.00 5.59 -3.56
N MET A 291 18.66 5.95 -2.46
CA MET A 291 18.82 7.35 -2.05
C MET A 291 19.72 8.14 -3.01
N GLU A 292 20.80 7.54 -3.50
CA GLU A 292 21.67 8.20 -4.48
C GLU A 292 20.99 8.35 -5.85
N ASN A 293 20.21 7.34 -6.27
CA ASN A 293 19.41 7.38 -7.48
C ASN A 293 18.33 8.47 -7.40
N ALA A 294 17.62 8.56 -6.27
CA ALA A 294 16.64 9.60 -6.00
C ALA A 294 17.26 11.01 -6.11
N LYS A 295 18.41 11.20 -5.47
CA LYS A 295 19.14 12.47 -5.50
C LYS A 295 19.57 12.84 -6.91
N THR A 296 20.23 11.92 -7.62
CA THR A 296 20.73 12.13 -8.98
C THR A 296 19.58 12.47 -9.94
N TYR A 297 18.46 11.77 -9.82
CA TYR A 297 17.26 12.05 -10.61
C TYR A 297 16.70 13.46 -10.32
N ALA A 298 16.65 13.85 -9.05
CA ALA A 298 16.17 15.17 -8.66
C ALA A 298 17.07 16.31 -9.17
N GLU A 299 18.39 16.14 -9.11
CA GLU A 299 19.34 17.08 -9.70
C GLU A 299 19.18 17.17 -11.22
N ALA A 300 18.98 16.04 -11.91
CA ALA A 300 18.72 16.00 -13.34
C ALA A 300 17.41 16.71 -13.74
N LYS A 301 16.41 16.74 -12.84
CA LYS A 301 15.16 17.53 -12.99
C LYS A 301 15.34 19.02 -12.66
N GLY A 302 16.55 19.45 -12.31
CA GLY A 302 16.90 20.85 -12.08
C GLY A 302 16.76 21.33 -10.63
N ALA A 303 16.50 20.42 -9.67
CA ALA A 303 16.55 20.76 -8.26
C ALA A 303 17.99 21.05 -7.82
N LYS A 304 18.19 22.08 -6.99
CA LYS A 304 19.51 22.51 -6.51
C LYS A 304 19.69 22.12 -5.05
N ASN A 305 20.92 21.73 -4.68
CA ASN A 305 21.29 21.35 -3.32
C ASN A 305 20.38 20.26 -2.73
N VAL A 306 20.13 19.22 -3.53
CA VAL A 306 19.21 18.15 -3.15
C VAL A 306 19.83 17.27 -2.07
N GLU A 307 19.05 16.97 -1.04
CA GLU A 307 19.35 15.91 -0.09
C GLU A 307 18.27 14.84 -0.08
N ALA A 308 18.72 13.58 -0.06
CA ALA A 308 17.87 12.42 0.04
C ALA A 308 17.86 11.90 1.48
N TYR A 309 16.67 11.53 1.94
CA TYR A 309 16.42 11.02 3.28
C TYR A 309 15.57 9.76 3.25
N LEU A 310 15.90 8.81 4.12
CA LEU A 310 15.01 7.73 4.49
C LEU A 310 14.25 8.13 5.76
N MET A 311 12.92 8.13 5.70
CA MET A 311 12.07 8.41 6.87
C MET A 311 11.30 7.15 7.27
N VAL A 312 11.49 6.73 8.52
CA VAL A 312 10.85 5.53 9.06
C VAL A 312 9.81 5.91 10.11
N VAL A 313 8.54 5.63 9.80
CA VAL A 313 7.39 5.86 10.67
C VAL A 313 6.73 4.50 10.96
N PRO A 314 6.95 3.91 12.15
CA PRO A 314 6.42 2.60 12.48
C PRO A 314 4.90 2.55 12.39
N GLY A 315 4.36 1.40 11.97
CA GLY A 315 2.91 1.15 11.91
C GLY A 315 2.16 1.39 13.23
N SER A 316 2.83 1.25 14.37
CA SER A 316 2.28 1.57 15.69
C SER A 316 2.05 3.08 15.92
N SER A 317 2.58 3.94 15.05
CA SER A 317 2.51 5.40 15.18
C SER A 317 1.27 6.01 14.53
N PHE A 318 0.47 5.22 13.80
CA PHE A 318 -0.72 5.71 13.13
C PHE A 318 -1.84 4.67 13.12
N LYS A 319 -3.09 5.14 13.09
CA LYS A 319 -4.26 4.29 12.88
C LYS A 319 -5.41 5.06 12.25
N MET A 320 -6.18 4.38 11.41
CA MET A 320 -7.47 4.87 10.92
C MET A 320 -8.58 4.20 11.72
N ASP A 321 -9.44 5.00 12.36
CA ASP A 321 -10.52 4.53 13.23
C ASP A 321 -11.80 5.33 12.92
N GLN A 322 -12.79 4.68 12.30
CA GLN A 322 -14.09 5.27 11.93
C GLN A 322 -13.97 6.65 11.25
N GLY A 323 -13.16 6.75 10.19
CA GLY A 323 -12.95 8.02 9.48
C GLY A 323 -11.90 8.94 10.08
N LYS A 324 -11.40 8.65 11.28
CA LYS A 324 -10.40 9.50 11.96
C LYS A 324 -9.01 8.89 11.85
N PHE A 325 -8.12 9.61 11.17
CA PHE A 325 -6.71 9.29 11.14
C PHE A 325 -6.01 9.84 12.38
N LYS A 326 -5.60 8.95 13.29
CA LYS A 326 -4.84 9.30 14.50
C LYS A 326 -3.36 9.06 14.23
N LEU A 327 -2.55 10.05 14.56
CA LEU A 327 -1.11 10.06 14.34
C LEU A 327 -0.40 10.40 15.65
N SER A 328 0.65 9.64 15.97
CA SER A 328 1.52 9.85 17.12
C SER A 328 2.97 9.77 16.65
N PRO A 329 3.52 10.87 16.10
CA PRO A 329 4.83 10.85 15.47
C PRO A 329 5.92 10.47 16.47
N PRO A 330 6.85 9.56 16.12
CA PRO A 330 7.98 9.22 16.98
C PRO A 330 8.88 10.44 17.26
N LYS A 331 9.36 10.57 18.50
CA LYS A 331 10.23 11.70 18.90
C LYS A 331 11.48 11.85 18.03
N ASN A 332 12.08 10.73 17.61
CA ASN A 332 13.27 10.74 16.76
C ASN A 332 12.97 11.24 15.33
N VAL A 333 11.77 10.97 14.81
CA VAL A 333 11.32 11.51 13.52
C VAL A 333 11.16 13.04 13.63
N ILE A 334 10.49 13.50 14.69
CA ILE A 334 10.32 14.94 14.97
C ILE A 334 11.68 15.64 15.06
N ARG A 335 12.60 15.11 15.89
CA ARG A 335 13.92 15.69 16.09
C ARG A 335 14.73 15.74 14.79
N GLY A 336 14.70 14.67 13.99
CA GLY A 336 15.37 14.64 12.69
C GLY A 336 14.86 15.73 11.75
N LEU A 337 13.54 15.87 11.63
CA LEU A 337 12.94 16.89 10.77
C LEU A 337 13.19 18.31 11.28
N MET A 338 13.20 18.56 12.60
CA MET A 338 13.56 19.86 13.15
C MET A 338 15.01 20.24 12.83
N GLY A 339 15.92 19.27 12.87
CA GLY A 339 17.32 19.45 12.46
C GLY A 339 17.43 19.81 10.99
N ILE A 340 16.68 19.12 10.12
CA ILE A 340 16.67 19.36 8.67
C ILE A 340 16.03 20.70 8.32
N ALA A 341 14.94 21.08 9.00
CA ALA A 341 14.20 22.31 8.73
C ALA A 341 14.83 23.58 9.33
N GLY A 342 15.92 23.46 10.11
CA GLY A 342 16.68 24.60 10.62
C GLY A 342 16.11 25.30 11.87
N GLY A 343 15.26 24.65 12.67
CA GLY A 343 14.81 25.23 13.96
C GLY A 343 13.48 24.68 14.52
N GLU A 344 13.20 24.97 15.80
CA GLU A 344 12.03 24.46 16.53
C GLU A 344 10.71 25.08 16.04
N LYS A 345 10.02 24.44 15.08
CA LYS A 345 8.59 24.70 14.87
C LYS A 345 7.80 24.09 16.04
N LYS A 346 7.08 24.92 16.80
CA LYS A 346 6.15 24.46 17.83
C LYS A 346 5.06 23.60 17.18
N LEU A 347 4.96 22.34 17.63
CA LEU A 347 3.83 21.47 17.34
C LEU A 347 2.55 22.15 17.84
N VAL A 348 1.67 22.55 16.92
CA VAL A 348 0.27 22.81 17.25
C VAL A 348 -0.42 21.45 17.08
N MET A 349 -0.73 20.81 18.21
CA MET A 349 -1.45 19.53 18.25
C MET A 349 -2.91 19.67 17.85
#